data_AF-I3C6U9-F1
#
_entry.id   AF-I3C6U9-F1
#
_cell.length_a   1.000
_cell.length_b   1.000
_cell.length_c   1.000
_cell.angle_alpha   90.00
_cell.angle_beta   90.00
_cell.angle_gamma   90.00
#
_symmetry.space_group_name_H-M   'P 1'
#
loop_
_entity.id
_entity.type
_entity.pdbx_description
1 polymer ?
#
loop_
_entity_poly.entity_id
_entity_poly.type
_entity_poly.pdbx_seq_one_letter_code
_entity_poly.pdbx_strand_id
1 'polypeptide(L)'
;MKKIRMTVGILTMALVSLITMSCKDGKKEGATEPMSNEMHQEDAASEMMADNSSKEGSSAILDNYLKIKNALVADNQEDAAKAGGMLFADFKKFDKSSYSSDEQQELTDIIEDAKESAEHISDSPIEHQREHFDILSKDVIDMIAITGTDQKLYQDFCPMYNDNKGAQWLSTTEEIKNPYMGSKMPGCGKVQKEIK
;
A
#
# COMPACT_ATOMS: atom_id res chain seq x y z
N MET A 1 12.61 -14.87 57.76
CA MET A 1 12.48 -14.36 56.37
C MET A 1 11.72 -13.04 56.38
N LYS A 2 12.09 -12.12 55.48
CA LYS A 2 11.91 -10.66 55.52
C LYS A 2 10.46 -10.16 55.74
N LYS A 3 10.32 -9.10 56.54
CA LYS A 3 9.13 -8.23 56.58
C LYS A 3 9.11 -7.36 55.31
N ILE A 4 8.06 -7.45 54.52
CA ILE A 4 7.81 -6.58 53.36
C ILE A 4 7.08 -5.33 53.86
N ARG A 5 7.67 -4.15 53.63
CA ARG A 5 7.01 -2.86 53.83
C ARG A 5 6.51 -2.37 52.48
N MET A 6 5.20 -2.19 52.39
CA MET A 6 4.52 -1.47 51.31
C MET A 6 4.83 0.03 51.45
N THR A 7 5.17 0.69 50.34
CA THR A 7 5.10 2.15 50.22
C THR A 7 4.47 2.50 48.88
N VAL A 8 3.25 3.02 48.97
CA VAL A 8 2.47 3.68 47.91
C VAL A 8 3.11 5.05 47.65
N GLY A 9 3.44 5.34 46.40
CA GLY A 9 3.89 6.65 45.95
C GLY A 9 2.93 7.21 44.91
N ILE A 10 1.99 8.05 45.37
CA ILE A 10 1.15 8.90 44.52
C ILE A 10 1.96 10.16 44.23
N LEU A 11 2.20 10.49 42.96
CA LEU A 11 2.73 11.78 42.54
C LEU A 11 1.83 12.38 41.47
N THR A 12 0.91 13.24 41.91
CA THR A 12 0.10 14.12 41.07
C THR A 12 0.80 15.46 40.88
N MET A 13 1.03 15.88 39.63
CA MET A 13 1.51 17.21 39.25
C MET A 13 1.24 17.36 37.75
N ALA A 14 0.78 18.46 37.17
CA ALA A 14 0.01 19.63 37.57
C ALA A 14 -0.46 20.22 36.22
N LEU A 15 -1.74 20.59 36.11
CA LEU A 15 -2.28 21.30 34.95
C LEU A 15 -1.71 22.72 34.92
N VAL A 16 -1.12 23.11 33.79
CA VAL A 16 -0.87 24.52 33.46
C VAL A 16 -1.57 24.82 32.13
N SER A 17 -2.52 25.74 32.21
CA SER A 17 -3.37 26.22 31.12
C SER A 17 -2.99 27.64 30.69
N LEU A 18 -3.48 28.03 29.50
CA LEU A 18 -3.55 29.37 28.86
C LEU A 18 -2.27 29.75 28.09
N ILE A 19 -2.35 30.25 26.84
CA ILE A 19 -3.01 31.51 26.44
C ILE A 19 -3.48 31.50 24.96
N THR A 20 -4.53 32.26 24.69
CA THR A 20 -5.23 32.53 23.42
C THR A 20 -4.76 33.80 22.69
N MET A 21 -5.24 33.99 21.43
CA MET A 21 -5.25 35.16 20.52
C MET A 21 -4.07 35.21 19.51
N SER A 22 -4.28 35.42 18.20
CA SER A 22 -5.04 36.51 17.57
C SER A 22 -5.39 36.23 16.08
N CYS A 23 -6.55 36.69 15.62
CA CYS A 23 -6.94 36.81 14.21
C CYS A 23 -6.76 38.27 13.72
N LYS A 24 -6.31 38.48 12.48
CA LYS A 24 -6.66 39.70 11.71
C LYS A 24 -6.50 39.53 10.19
N ASP A 25 -7.63 39.65 9.49
CA ASP A 25 -7.81 39.87 8.05
C ASP A 25 -7.12 41.14 7.50
N GLY A 26 -6.79 41.11 6.20
CA GLY A 26 -6.42 42.28 5.40
C GLY A 26 -6.35 41.96 3.90
N LYS A 27 -7.23 42.59 3.11
CA LYS A 27 -7.62 42.31 1.72
C LYS A 27 -7.14 43.43 0.77
N LYS A 28 -6.68 43.07 -0.45
CA LYS A 28 -6.67 43.83 -1.74
C LYS A 28 -5.84 45.15 -1.81
N GLU A 29 -5.35 45.70 -2.93
CA GLU A 29 -5.28 45.44 -4.40
C GLU A 29 -4.37 46.55 -5.01
N GLY A 30 -3.92 46.38 -6.27
CA GLY A 30 -3.49 47.47 -7.19
C GLY A 30 -2.20 47.17 -7.98
N ALA A 31 -2.27 46.70 -9.24
CA ALA A 31 -2.37 47.44 -10.52
C ALA A 31 -0.99 47.91 -11.07
N THR A 32 -0.56 47.87 -12.34
CA THR A 32 -0.93 47.29 -13.66
C THR A 32 0.24 47.67 -14.62
N GLU A 33 0.89 46.70 -15.31
CA GLU A 33 1.55 46.70 -16.66
C GLU A 33 2.57 47.82 -17.09
N PRO A 34 3.32 47.70 -18.24
CA PRO A 34 3.58 46.59 -19.18
C PRO A 34 5.09 46.37 -19.53
N MET A 35 5.40 45.33 -20.33
CA MET A 35 6.21 45.35 -21.59
C MET A 35 7.03 44.07 -21.87
N SER A 36 6.63 43.39 -22.96
CA SER A 36 7.43 42.75 -24.04
C SER A 36 8.69 41.92 -23.72
N ASN A 37 8.69 40.63 -24.10
CA ASN A 37 9.36 40.11 -25.31
C ASN A 37 9.15 38.60 -25.53
N GLU A 38 9.22 38.18 -26.79
CA GLU A 38 9.09 36.81 -27.32
C GLU A 38 10.24 35.83 -27.00
N MET A 39 9.94 34.55 -27.26
CA MET A 39 10.82 33.36 -27.46
C MET A 39 11.53 32.84 -26.20
N HIS A 40 11.47 31.56 -25.83
CA HIS A 40 11.66 30.37 -26.66
C HIS A 40 11.22 29.12 -25.85
N GLN A 41 10.84 28.07 -26.60
CA GLN A 41 11.18 26.67 -26.34
C GLN A 41 10.29 25.83 -25.39
N GLU A 42 9.65 24.87 -26.04
CA GLU A 42 9.37 23.48 -25.64
C GLU A 42 9.70 23.10 -24.21
N ASP A 43 8.66 22.74 -23.45
CA ASP A 43 8.77 21.75 -22.38
C ASP A 43 7.48 20.90 -22.33
N ALA A 44 7.67 19.64 -22.70
CA ALA A 44 7.04 18.46 -22.13
C ALA A 44 5.55 18.52 -21.79
N ALA A 45 4.70 18.38 -22.81
CA ALA A 45 3.53 17.52 -22.66
C ALA A 45 3.96 16.06 -22.82
N SER A 46 4.64 15.52 -21.80
CA SER A 46 4.77 14.08 -21.61
C SER A 46 3.65 13.64 -20.68
N GLU A 47 2.41 13.87 -21.09
CA GLU A 47 1.25 13.19 -20.53
C GLU A 47 0.46 12.60 -21.68
N MET A 48 -0.04 11.38 -21.43
CA MET A 48 -1.00 10.64 -22.26
C MET A 48 -0.45 9.92 -23.50
N MET A 49 0.51 9.00 -23.32
CA MET A 49 0.63 7.81 -24.20
C MET A 49 1.07 6.54 -23.43
N ALA A 50 0.90 6.48 -22.11
CA ALA A 50 0.94 5.23 -21.34
C ALA A 50 -0.50 4.76 -21.05
N ASP A 51 -1.36 4.72 -22.09
CA ASP A 51 -2.77 5.08 -21.89
C ASP A 51 -3.82 3.97 -22.09
N ASN A 52 -3.45 2.69 -22.15
CA ASN A 52 -4.47 1.66 -21.90
C ASN A 52 -3.89 0.28 -21.55
N SER A 53 -2.95 -0.23 -22.36
CA SER A 53 -2.46 -1.60 -22.20
C SER A 53 -1.74 -1.84 -20.86
N SER A 54 -0.94 -0.87 -20.41
CA SER A 54 -0.20 -0.96 -19.15
C SER A 54 -1.12 -0.81 -17.94
N LYS A 55 -2.16 0.03 -18.05
CA LYS A 55 -3.20 0.18 -17.02
C LYS A 55 -4.10 -1.06 -16.92
N GLU A 56 -4.49 -1.64 -18.05
CA GLU A 56 -5.22 -2.91 -18.09
C GLU A 56 -4.39 -4.05 -17.47
N GLY A 57 -3.08 -4.09 -17.75
CA GLY A 57 -2.15 -5.04 -17.14
C GLY A 57 -2.05 -4.90 -15.62
N SER A 58 -1.85 -3.68 -15.11
CA SER A 58 -1.84 -3.42 -13.66
C SER A 58 -3.17 -3.75 -12.98
N SER A 59 -4.30 -3.52 -13.66
CA SER A 59 -5.62 -3.87 -13.12
C SER A 59 -5.80 -5.37 -12.95
N ALA A 60 -5.38 -6.19 -13.92
CA ALA A 60 -5.48 -7.65 -13.82
C ALA A 60 -4.64 -8.21 -12.66
N ILE A 61 -3.43 -7.68 -12.50
CA ILE A 61 -2.53 -8.00 -11.37
C ILE A 61 -3.20 -7.64 -10.04
N LEU A 62 -3.71 -6.41 -9.90
CA LEU A 62 -4.37 -5.95 -8.68
C LEU A 62 -5.61 -6.79 -8.35
N ASP A 63 -6.41 -7.15 -9.35
CA ASP A 63 -7.61 -7.97 -9.17
C ASP A 63 -7.26 -9.37 -8.64
N ASN A 64 -6.24 -10.03 -9.20
CA ASN A 64 -5.82 -11.35 -8.74
C ASN A 64 -5.10 -11.29 -7.38
N TYR A 65 -4.32 -10.24 -7.11
CA TYR A 65 -3.80 -9.95 -5.77
C TYR A 65 -4.92 -9.84 -4.73
N LEU A 66 -5.98 -9.07 -5.02
CA LEU A 66 -7.12 -8.90 -4.12
C LEU A 66 -7.91 -10.20 -3.93
N LYS A 67 -7.97 -11.08 -4.94
CA LYS A 67 -8.55 -12.43 -4.79
C LYS A 67 -7.73 -13.29 -3.83
N ILE A 68 -6.40 -13.30 -3.93
CA ILE A 68 -5.53 -13.99 -2.96
C ILE A 68 -5.81 -13.45 -1.55
N LYS A 69 -5.77 -12.12 -1.39
CA LYS A 69 -6.05 -11.45 -0.10
C LYS A 69 -7.38 -11.91 0.50
N ASN A 70 -8.45 -11.88 -0.28
CA ASN A 70 -9.79 -12.25 0.20
C ASN A 70 -9.93 -13.75 0.49
N ALA A 71 -9.27 -14.61 -0.28
CA ALA A 71 -9.22 -16.04 -0.01
C ALA A 71 -8.50 -16.35 1.30
N LEU A 72 -7.35 -15.69 1.56
CA LEU A 72 -6.60 -15.84 2.80
C LEU A 72 -7.35 -15.31 4.04
N VAL A 73 -8.12 -14.23 3.89
CA VAL A 73 -9.07 -13.75 4.92
C VAL A 73 -10.10 -14.82 5.27
N ALA A 74 -10.57 -15.57 4.27
CA ALA A 74 -11.57 -16.63 4.42
C ALA A 74 -10.96 -17.99 4.81
N ASP A 75 -9.67 -18.06 5.12
CA ASP A 75 -8.92 -19.31 5.35
C ASP A 75 -9.04 -20.32 4.20
N ASN A 76 -9.22 -19.84 2.95
CA ASN A 76 -9.42 -20.67 1.78
C ASN A 76 -8.13 -20.84 0.97
N GLN A 77 -7.41 -21.92 1.25
CA GLN A 77 -6.14 -22.26 0.60
C GLN A 77 -6.26 -22.49 -0.90
N GLU A 78 -7.34 -23.16 -1.35
CA GLU A 78 -7.51 -23.56 -2.74
C GLU A 78 -7.78 -22.36 -3.65
N ASP A 79 -8.63 -21.43 -3.21
CA ASP A 79 -8.89 -20.20 -3.96
C ASP A 79 -7.69 -19.26 -3.95
N ALA A 80 -6.94 -19.20 -2.85
CA ALA A 80 -5.69 -18.46 -2.78
C ALA A 80 -4.67 -19.03 -3.78
N ALA A 81 -4.51 -20.36 -3.82
CA ALA A 81 -3.60 -21.03 -4.73
C ALA A 81 -3.96 -20.77 -6.20
N LYS A 82 -5.24 -20.91 -6.54
CA LYS A 82 -5.75 -20.65 -7.89
C LYS A 82 -5.49 -19.21 -8.31
N ALA A 83 -5.78 -18.24 -7.43
CA ALA A 83 -5.53 -16.83 -7.71
C ALA A 83 -4.02 -16.52 -7.83
N GLY A 84 -3.16 -17.18 -7.04
CA GLY A 84 -1.70 -17.13 -7.16
C GLY A 84 -1.20 -17.53 -8.55
N GLY A 85 -1.69 -18.65 -9.07
CA GLY A 85 -1.33 -19.11 -10.42
C GLY A 85 -1.79 -18.16 -11.53
N MET A 86 -2.97 -17.54 -11.37
CA MET A 86 -3.45 -16.50 -12.30
C MET A 86 -2.60 -15.24 -12.22
N LEU A 87 -2.25 -14.79 -11.01
CA LEU A 87 -1.41 -13.62 -10.77
C LEU A 87 -0.02 -13.79 -11.38
N PHE A 88 0.60 -14.95 -11.19
CA PHE A 88 1.87 -15.30 -11.84
C PHE A 88 1.80 -15.16 -13.37
N ALA A 89 0.70 -15.65 -13.97
CA ALA A 89 0.51 -15.54 -15.41
C ALA A 89 0.30 -14.09 -15.90
N ASP A 90 -0.28 -13.22 -15.07
CA ASP A 90 -0.46 -11.81 -15.38
C ASP A 90 0.85 -11.03 -15.26
N PHE A 91 1.66 -11.28 -14.24
CA PHE A 91 3.00 -10.72 -14.13
C PHE A 91 3.87 -11.03 -15.35
N LYS A 92 3.79 -12.26 -15.88
CA LYS A 92 4.52 -12.65 -17.11
C LYS A 92 4.11 -11.89 -18.36
N LYS A 93 2.91 -11.30 -18.38
CA LYS A 93 2.37 -10.55 -19.51
C LYS A 93 2.48 -9.05 -19.32
N PHE A 94 2.89 -8.59 -18.13
CA PHE A 94 2.96 -7.18 -17.84
C PHE A 94 3.97 -6.49 -18.77
N ASP A 95 3.47 -5.52 -19.54
CA ASP A 95 4.30 -4.72 -20.42
C ASP A 95 4.74 -3.44 -19.71
N LYS A 96 6.04 -3.36 -19.43
CA LYS A 96 6.68 -2.20 -18.81
C LYS A 96 7.26 -1.21 -19.82
N SER A 97 7.15 -1.47 -21.13
CA SER A 97 7.81 -0.65 -22.16
C SER A 97 7.34 0.81 -22.20
N SER A 98 6.18 1.11 -21.64
CA SER A 98 5.63 2.46 -21.55
C SER A 98 6.19 3.31 -20.40
N TYR A 99 6.95 2.73 -19.47
CA TYR A 99 7.54 3.44 -18.32
C TYR A 99 8.94 3.98 -18.67
N SER A 100 9.45 4.92 -17.87
CA SER A 100 10.81 5.42 -18.03
C SER A 100 11.85 4.31 -17.83
N SER A 101 13.09 4.51 -18.29
CA SER A 101 14.14 3.49 -18.16
C SER A 101 14.43 3.11 -16.70
N ASP A 102 14.37 4.07 -15.79
CA ASP A 102 14.62 3.82 -14.37
C ASP A 102 13.46 3.02 -13.74
N GLU A 103 12.22 3.41 -14.03
CA GLU A 103 11.02 2.66 -13.60
C GLU A 103 10.98 1.26 -14.21
N GLN A 104 11.43 1.08 -15.46
CA GLN A 104 11.52 -0.24 -16.08
C GLN A 104 12.48 -1.16 -15.32
N GLN A 105 13.62 -0.64 -14.85
CA GLN A 105 14.55 -1.42 -14.04
C GLN A 105 13.91 -1.80 -12.71
N GLU A 106 13.32 -0.84 -12.01
CA GLU A 106 12.65 -1.08 -10.72
C GLU A 106 11.49 -2.07 -10.84
N LEU A 107 10.62 -1.89 -11.85
CA LEU A 107 9.54 -2.82 -12.16
C LEU A 107 10.07 -4.22 -12.56
N THR A 108 11.27 -4.33 -13.12
CA THR A 108 11.87 -5.65 -13.39
C THR A 108 12.09 -6.40 -12.11
N ASP A 109 12.74 -5.76 -11.15
CA ASP A 109 13.15 -6.39 -9.90
C ASP A 109 11.91 -6.74 -9.07
N ILE A 110 10.96 -5.80 -8.95
CA ILE A 110 9.67 -6.01 -8.27
C ILE A 110 8.89 -7.18 -8.88
N ILE A 111 8.78 -7.24 -10.21
CA ILE A 111 7.95 -8.26 -10.87
C ILE A 111 8.57 -9.65 -10.77
N GLU A 112 9.90 -9.79 -10.78
CA GLU A 112 10.54 -11.09 -10.60
C GLU A 112 10.31 -11.65 -9.18
N ASP A 113 10.47 -10.83 -8.14
CA ASP A 113 10.20 -11.22 -6.75
C ASP A 113 8.71 -11.54 -6.53
N ALA A 114 7.81 -10.71 -7.10
CA ALA A 114 6.37 -10.92 -7.02
C ALA A 114 5.92 -12.20 -7.74
N LYS A 115 6.57 -12.57 -8.85
CA LYS A 115 6.32 -13.84 -9.56
C LYS A 115 6.69 -15.04 -8.70
N GLU A 116 7.88 -15.03 -8.09
CA GLU A 116 8.31 -16.11 -7.19
C GLU A 116 7.31 -16.28 -6.03
N SER A 117 6.89 -15.17 -5.41
CA SER A 117 5.89 -15.20 -4.35
C SER A 117 4.53 -15.73 -4.84
N ALA A 118 4.06 -15.33 -6.02
CA ALA A 118 2.81 -15.81 -6.59
C ALA A 118 2.83 -17.31 -6.93
N GLU A 119 3.96 -17.82 -7.43
CA GLU A 119 4.20 -19.25 -7.69
C GLU A 119 4.20 -20.05 -6.37
N HIS A 120 4.88 -19.57 -5.34
CA HIS A 120 4.84 -20.26 -4.05
C HIS A 120 3.45 -20.24 -3.41
N ILE A 121 2.67 -19.18 -3.58
CA ILE A 121 1.26 -19.15 -3.13
C ILE A 121 0.43 -20.22 -3.86
N SER A 122 0.68 -20.47 -5.15
CA SER A 122 -0.09 -21.47 -5.91
C SER A 122 0.14 -22.90 -5.45
N ASP A 123 1.32 -23.18 -4.90
CA ASP A 123 1.76 -24.57 -4.68
C ASP A 123 1.89 -24.95 -3.20
N SER A 124 1.62 -24.01 -2.28
CA SER A 124 1.91 -24.19 -0.86
C SER A 124 0.69 -24.33 0.05
N PRO A 125 0.85 -24.95 1.24
CA PRO A 125 -0.13 -24.87 2.33
C PRO A 125 -0.36 -23.44 2.82
N ILE A 126 -1.53 -23.19 3.43
CA ILE A 126 -2.00 -21.83 3.76
C ILE A 126 -1.03 -20.99 4.61
N GLU A 127 -0.32 -21.59 5.56
CA GLU A 127 0.62 -20.83 6.39
C GLU A 127 1.81 -20.32 5.54
N HIS A 128 2.30 -21.13 4.60
CA HIS A 128 3.32 -20.68 3.63
C HIS A 128 2.75 -19.71 2.59
N GLN A 129 1.48 -19.87 2.18
CA GLN A 129 0.82 -18.87 1.33
C GLN A 129 0.81 -17.49 2.00
N ARG A 130 0.62 -17.42 3.31
CA ARG A 130 0.64 -16.17 4.07
C ARG A 130 2.04 -15.56 4.20
N GLU A 131 3.06 -16.40 4.34
CA GLU A 131 4.46 -15.96 4.32
C GLU A 131 4.80 -15.30 2.97
N HIS A 132 4.48 -15.96 1.87
CA HIS A 132 4.70 -15.40 0.53
C HIS A 132 3.75 -14.24 0.21
N PHE A 133 2.54 -14.21 0.76
CA PHE A 133 1.64 -13.07 0.61
C PHE A 133 2.15 -11.80 1.30
N ASP A 134 2.93 -11.93 2.38
CA ASP A 134 3.58 -10.78 3.03
C ASP A 134 4.69 -10.18 2.14
N ILE A 135 5.42 -11.02 1.41
CA ILE A 135 6.43 -10.58 0.43
C ILE A 135 5.71 -9.92 -0.75
N LEU A 136 4.80 -10.67 -1.40
CA LEU A 136 4.00 -10.20 -2.52
C LEU A 136 3.27 -8.87 -2.24
N SER A 137 2.76 -8.66 -1.02
CA SER A 137 2.09 -7.43 -0.67
C SER A 137 3.02 -6.22 -0.68
N LYS A 138 4.30 -6.39 -0.34
CA LYS A 138 5.30 -5.30 -0.46
C LYS A 138 5.53 -4.99 -1.94
N ASP A 139 5.80 -6.02 -2.74
CA ASP A 139 6.08 -5.87 -4.17
C ASP A 139 4.92 -5.23 -4.93
N VAL A 140 3.68 -5.63 -4.65
CA VAL A 140 2.49 -5.03 -5.28
C VAL A 140 2.25 -3.60 -4.80
N ILE A 141 2.54 -3.27 -3.54
CA ILE A 141 2.45 -1.87 -3.07
C ILE A 141 3.46 -1.00 -3.80
N ASP A 142 4.68 -1.48 -3.97
CA ASP A 142 5.75 -0.75 -4.66
C ASP A 142 5.45 -0.63 -6.17
N MET A 143 4.95 -1.70 -6.79
CA MET A 143 4.46 -1.67 -8.18
C MET A 143 3.35 -0.62 -8.37
N ILE A 144 2.38 -0.56 -7.47
CA ILE A 144 1.26 0.41 -7.58
C ILE A 144 1.75 1.85 -7.35
N ALA A 145 2.82 2.05 -6.59
CA ALA A 145 3.43 3.38 -6.44
C ALA A 145 4.03 3.91 -7.75
N ILE A 146 4.49 3.02 -8.64
CA ILE A 146 5.03 3.36 -9.97
C ILE A 146 3.91 3.41 -11.01
N THR A 147 3.09 2.37 -11.07
CA THR A 147 2.12 2.18 -12.15
C THR A 147 0.82 2.97 -11.96
N GLY A 148 0.55 3.42 -10.73
CA GLY A 148 -0.73 4.00 -10.35
C GLY A 148 -1.87 2.97 -10.36
N THR A 149 -3.07 3.43 -10.03
CA THR A 149 -4.29 2.62 -10.12
C THR A 149 -5.51 3.52 -10.22
N ASP A 150 -6.54 3.08 -10.95
CA ASP A 150 -7.85 3.74 -10.98
C ASP A 150 -8.78 3.20 -9.87
N GLN A 151 -8.35 2.17 -9.13
CA GLN A 151 -9.10 1.61 -8.01
C GLN A 151 -8.78 2.39 -6.72
N LYS A 152 -9.83 2.75 -5.98
CA LYS A 152 -9.66 3.25 -4.62
C LYS A 152 -9.14 2.14 -3.72
N LEU A 153 -7.96 2.32 -3.14
CA LEU A 153 -7.34 1.35 -2.25
C LEU A 153 -7.03 1.94 -0.87
N TYR A 154 -6.89 1.04 0.09
CA TYR A 154 -6.42 1.30 1.44
C TYR A 154 -5.20 0.41 1.69
N GLN A 155 -4.10 1.02 2.10
CA GLN A 155 -2.96 0.27 2.61
C GLN A 155 -3.18 0.03 4.10
N ASP A 156 -3.38 -1.22 4.47
CA ASP A 156 -3.62 -1.66 5.83
C ASP A 156 -2.33 -2.22 6.45
N PHE A 157 -2.26 -2.25 7.78
CA PHE A 157 -1.12 -2.81 8.51
C PHE A 157 -1.53 -3.47 9.81
N CYS A 158 -1.09 -4.71 10.05
CA CYS A 158 -1.23 -5.44 11.31
C CYS A 158 0.15 -5.55 11.98
N PRO A 159 0.37 -4.97 13.18
CA PRO A 159 1.67 -5.02 13.87
C PRO A 159 2.00 -6.38 14.48
N MET A 160 1.01 -7.27 14.64
CA MET A 160 1.18 -8.52 15.41
C MET A 160 1.62 -9.73 14.56
N TYR A 161 1.62 -9.59 13.24
CA TYR A 161 2.06 -10.67 12.36
C TYR A 161 3.59 -10.86 12.40
N ASN A 162 4.06 -12.06 12.04
CA ASN A 162 5.48 -12.41 11.89
C ASN A 162 6.33 -11.99 13.10
N ASP A 163 6.05 -12.57 14.27
CA ASP A 163 6.72 -12.27 15.54
C ASP A 163 6.69 -10.77 15.93
N ASN A 164 5.56 -10.10 15.70
CA ASN A 164 5.36 -8.67 15.89
C ASN A 164 6.25 -7.75 15.03
N LYS A 165 6.82 -8.26 13.93
CA LYS A 165 7.45 -7.41 12.90
C LYS A 165 6.41 -6.65 12.07
N GLY A 166 5.20 -7.22 12.00
CA GLY A 166 4.07 -6.67 11.29
C GLY A 166 4.08 -6.94 9.79
N ALA A 167 2.93 -6.72 9.15
CA ALA A 167 2.76 -6.86 7.71
C ALA A 167 1.67 -5.92 7.19
N GLN A 168 1.82 -5.55 5.92
CA GLN A 168 0.95 -4.62 5.21
C GLN A 168 0.23 -5.30 4.05
N TRP A 169 -0.92 -4.80 3.64
CA TRP A 169 -1.65 -5.29 2.46
C TRP A 169 -2.52 -4.19 1.86
N LEU A 170 -3.00 -4.40 0.62
CA LEU A 170 -3.97 -3.52 -0.02
C LEU A 170 -5.40 -4.07 0.12
N SER A 171 -6.36 -3.18 0.36
CA SER A 171 -7.78 -3.47 0.47
C SER A 171 -8.61 -2.45 -0.31
N THR A 172 -9.77 -2.86 -0.82
CA THR A 172 -10.75 -1.98 -1.47
C THR A 172 -11.77 -1.39 -0.49
N THR A 173 -11.69 -1.77 0.80
CA THR A 173 -12.61 -1.34 1.86
C THR A 173 -11.86 -0.89 3.11
N GLU A 174 -12.38 0.09 3.83
CA GLU A 174 -11.85 0.54 5.14
C GLU A 174 -11.99 -0.49 6.25
N GLU A 175 -12.93 -1.44 6.11
CA GLU A 175 -13.11 -2.53 7.06
C GLU A 175 -11.88 -3.43 7.08
N ILE A 176 -11.23 -3.54 8.25
CA ILE A 176 -10.05 -4.38 8.44
C ILE A 176 -10.46 -5.86 8.43
N LYS A 177 -9.91 -6.59 7.47
CA LYS A 177 -9.99 -8.05 7.36
C LYS A 177 -8.60 -8.60 7.12
N ASN A 178 -8.03 -9.21 8.15
CA ASN A 178 -6.62 -9.61 8.18
C ASN A 178 -6.36 -10.90 7.36
N PRO A 179 -5.63 -10.85 6.23
CA PRO A 179 -5.31 -12.03 5.42
C PRO A 179 -4.27 -12.96 6.07
N TYR A 180 -3.43 -12.42 6.95
CA TYR A 180 -2.32 -13.11 7.60
C TYR A 180 -2.74 -13.99 8.77
N MET A 181 -3.90 -13.71 9.36
CA MET A 181 -4.39 -14.45 10.53
C MET A 181 -5.81 -14.99 10.35
N GLY A 182 -6.48 -14.68 9.22
CA GLY A 182 -7.79 -15.21 8.86
C GLY A 182 -8.80 -15.14 10.00
N SER A 183 -9.51 -16.23 10.23
CA SER A 183 -10.49 -16.34 11.33
C SER A 183 -9.88 -16.27 12.74
N LYS A 184 -8.57 -16.51 12.90
CA LYS A 184 -7.91 -16.48 14.22
C LYS A 184 -7.82 -15.06 14.78
N MET A 185 -7.61 -14.06 13.93
CA MET A 185 -7.48 -12.65 14.36
C MET A 185 -7.91 -11.66 13.26
N PRO A 186 -9.19 -11.70 12.83
CA PRO A 186 -9.66 -10.98 11.64
C PRO A 186 -9.54 -9.46 11.77
N GLY A 187 -9.62 -8.93 12.99
CA GLY A 187 -9.57 -7.50 13.28
C GLY A 187 -8.19 -6.94 13.62
N CYS A 188 -7.09 -7.72 13.54
CA CYS A 188 -5.77 -7.11 13.69
C CYS A 188 -5.46 -6.28 12.45
N GLY A 189 -5.42 -4.97 12.60
CA GLY A 189 -4.98 -4.06 11.56
C GLY A 189 -5.46 -2.65 11.77
N LYS A 190 -4.91 -1.74 10.97
CA LYS A 190 -5.38 -0.35 10.81
C LYS A 190 -5.05 0.13 9.41
N VAL A 191 -5.90 1.00 8.88
CA VAL A 191 -5.60 1.75 7.66
C VAL A 191 -4.39 2.66 7.95
N GLN A 192 -3.38 2.62 7.09
CA GLN A 192 -2.21 3.50 7.11
C GLN A 192 -2.40 4.69 6.17
N LYS A 193 -2.85 4.44 4.95
CA LYS A 193 -3.17 5.49 3.97
C LYS A 193 -4.23 5.02 2.98
N GLU A 194 -4.90 6.00 2.40
CA GLU A 194 -5.79 5.84 1.24
C GLU A 194 -4.98 6.14 -0.03
N ILE A 195 -5.21 5.36 -1.09
CA ILE A 195 -4.58 5.50 -2.40
C ILE A 195 -5.72 5.78 -3.40
N LYS A 196 -5.56 6.84 -4.20
CA LYS A 196 -6.54 7.38 -5.16
C LYS A 196 -5.86 7.76 -6.45
#